data_AF-A0A7S0QCX4-F1
#
_entry.id   AF-A0A7S0QCX4-F1
#
_cell.length_a   1.000
_cell.length_b   1.000
_cell.length_c   1.000
_cell.angle_alpha   90.00
_cell.angle_beta   90.00
_cell.angle_gamma   90.00
#
_symmetry.space_group_name_H-M   'P 1'
#
loop_
_entity.id
_entity.type
_entity.pdbx_description
1 polymer ?
#
loop_
_entity_poly.entity_id
_entity_poly.type
_entity_poly.pdbx_seq_one_letter_code
_entity_poly.pdbx_strand_id
1 'polypeptide(L)'
;DLAWYFAAPQKFLGDQSSFYHGSLEFNLGHFMFDTTGGGPSTQYADVIIEAKSKKVVLGAKHVFQSKQAGVNYVVPFSADPFTSVCLSGNFSARCRGDGEPCHREEECCSRRCVGTPARWYNLKSGKPATNMELLKALSAISALKIRGGHYP
;
A
#
# COMPACT_ATOMS: atom_id res chain seq x y z
N ASP A 1 12.15 9.64 15.21
CA ASP A 1 11.47 8.53 14.49
C ASP A 1 10.38 7.81 15.29
N LEU A 2 9.20 8.42 15.37
CA LEU A 2 7.97 7.78 15.88
C LEU A 2 6.80 8.04 14.93
N ALA A 3 6.12 6.96 14.50
CA ALA A 3 4.90 7.05 13.69
C ALA A 3 3.65 6.84 14.55
N TRP A 4 2.60 7.60 14.25
CA TRP A 4 1.29 7.45 14.89
C TRP A 4 0.22 7.02 13.88
N TYR A 5 -0.80 6.32 14.37
CA TYR A 5 -1.78 5.64 13.54
C TYR A 5 -3.20 5.87 14.05
N PHE A 6 -4.14 6.05 13.13
CA PHE A 6 -5.56 5.90 13.39
C PHE A 6 -5.90 4.41 13.52
N ALA A 7 -6.68 4.05 14.53
CA ALA A 7 -7.20 2.70 14.70
C ALA A 7 -8.61 2.62 14.10
N ALA A 8 -8.85 1.61 13.27
CA ALA A 8 -10.17 1.37 12.70
C ALA A 8 -11.17 0.93 13.79
N PRO A 9 -12.45 1.35 13.70
CA PRO A 9 -13.51 0.90 14.60
C PRO A 9 -13.72 -0.62 14.58
N GLN A 10 -14.37 -1.15 15.63
CA GLN A 10 -14.57 -2.59 15.84
C GLN A 10 -15.28 -3.31 14.68
N LYS A 11 -16.11 -2.61 13.90
CA LYS A 11 -16.79 -3.18 12.72
C LYS A 11 -15.85 -3.64 11.59
N PHE A 12 -14.59 -3.19 11.59
CA PHE A 12 -13.56 -3.60 10.63
C PHE A 12 -12.65 -4.71 11.17
N LEU A 13 -12.95 -5.23 12.37
CA LEU A 13 -12.17 -6.29 13.02
C LEU A 13 -12.91 -7.63 12.86
N GLY A 14 -12.29 -8.71 13.34
CA GLY A 14 -12.81 -10.06 13.25
C GLY A 14 -12.49 -10.72 11.90
N ASP A 15 -13.35 -11.65 11.49
CA ASP A 15 -13.22 -12.32 10.20
C ASP A 15 -13.74 -11.41 9.09
N GLN A 16 -12.83 -10.97 8.23
CA GLN A 16 -13.05 -10.15 7.05
C GLN A 16 -12.54 -10.88 5.79
N SER A 17 -12.43 -12.22 5.84
CA SER A 17 -11.89 -13.03 4.73
C SER A 17 -12.71 -12.92 3.45
N SER A 18 -14.00 -12.58 3.54
CA SER A 18 -14.85 -12.29 2.38
C SER A 18 -14.39 -11.08 1.55
N PHE A 19 -13.55 -10.21 2.12
CA PHE A 19 -12.95 -9.07 1.42
C PHE A 19 -11.62 -9.43 0.74
N TYR A 20 -11.17 -10.68 0.78
CA TYR A 20 -10.03 -11.12 -0.01
C TYR A 20 -10.32 -10.91 -1.52
N HIS A 21 -9.34 -10.37 -2.28
CA HIS A 21 -9.53 -9.77 -3.62
C HIS A 21 -10.33 -8.46 -3.70
N GLY A 22 -10.92 -8.01 -2.60
CA GLY A 22 -11.49 -6.67 -2.46
C GLY A 22 -10.40 -5.60 -2.20
N SER A 23 -10.84 -4.43 -1.75
CA SER A 23 -9.95 -3.32 -1.40
C SER A 23 -10.38 -2.66 -0.09
N LEU A 24 -9.40 -2.16 0.66
CA LEU A 24 -9.63 -1.19 1.71
C LEU A 24 -9.69 0.21 1.09
N GLU A 25 -10.79 0.91 1.29
CA GLU A 25 -10.96 2.29 0.85
C GLU A 25 -11.06 3.22 2.07
N PHE A 26 -10.33 4.34 2.02
CA PHE A 26 -10.39 5.34 3.07
C PHE A 26 -9.96 6.73 2.56
N ASN A 27 -10.49 7.75 3.22
CA ASN A 27 -10.17 9.15 2.97
C ASN A 27 -9.69 9.79 4.29
N LEU A 28 -8.60 10.56 4.22
CA LEU A 28 -8.04 11.25 5.39
C LEU A 28 -8.58 12.67 5.58
N GLY A 29 -9.59 13.07 4.81
CA GLY A 29 -10.23 14.37 4.88
C GLY A 29 -9.21 15.50 4.71
N HIS A 30 -9.13 16.37 5.71
CA HIS A 30 -8.20 17.50 5.72
C HIS A 30 -6.77 17.15 6.17
N PHE A 31 -6.50 15.90 6.58
CA PHE A 31 -5.17 15.52 7.03
C PHE A 31 -4.21 15.31 5.86
N MET A 32 -3.04 15.93 5.96
CA MET A 32 -1.87 15.63 5.13
C MET A 32 -0.94 14.71 5.91
N PHE A 33 -0.50 13.60 5.32
CA PHE A 33 0.40 12.62 5.94
C PHE A 33 1.85 13.10 6.07
N ASP A 34 2.14 14.24 5.46
CA ASP A 34 3.46 14.86 5.43
C ASP A 34 3.31 16.39 5.40
N THR A 35 3.57 17.03 6.54
CA THR A 35 3.70 18.49 6.66
C THR A 35 5.15 18.97 6.52
N THR A 36 6.12 18.04 6.42
CA THR A 36 7.56 18.34 6.35
C THR A 36 8.11 18.29 4.92
N GLY A 37 7.32 17.85 3.95
CA GLY A 37 7.70 17.78 2.53
C GLY A 37 8.44 16.49 2.15
N GLY A 38 8.55 15.52 3.05
CA GLY A 38 9.15 14.20 2.81
C GLY A 38 8.46 13.38 1.71
N GLY A 39 9.22 12.45 1.11
CA GLY A 39 8.66 11.44 0.22
C GLY A 39 7.86 10.36 0.98
N PRO A 40 7.30 9.35 0.30
CA PRO A 40 6.68 8.21 0.96
C PRO A 40 7.65 7.53 1.92
N SER A 41 7.22 7.29 3.17
CA SER A 41 8.08 6.66 4.18
C SER A 41 8.43 5.23 3.77
N THR A 42 9.72 4.93 3.71
CA THR A 42 10.25 3.58 3.47
C THR A 42 10.32 2.76 4.76
N GLN A 43 10.41 3.45 5.91
CA GLN A 43 10.59 2.87 7.23
C GLN A 43 9.25 2.38 7.82
N TYR A 44 8.18 3.16 7.69
CA TYR A 44 6.88 2.86 8.27
C TYR A 44 5.88 2.38 7.22
N ALA A 45 5.01 1.44 7.59
CA ALA A 45 3.85 1.08 6.78
C ALA A 45 2.79 2.20 6.84
N ASP A 46 2.03 2.36 5.76
CA ASP A 46 0.89 3.28 5.68
C ASP A 46 -0.38 2.64 6.22
N VAL A 47 -0.56 1.35 5.99
CA VAL A 47 -1.66 0.56 6.54
C VAL A 47 -1.09 -0.66 7.22
N ILE A 48 -1.58 -1.01 8.41
CA ILE A 48 -1.15 -2.21 9.13
C ILE A 48 -2.37 -3.06 9.46
N ILE A 49 -2.27 -4.35 9.18
CA ILE A 49 -3.22 -5.38 9.62
C ILE A 49 -2.50 -6.29 10.61
N GLU A 50 -3.05 -6.38 11.82
CA GLU A 50 -2.59 -7.33 12.84
C GLU A 50 -3.63 -8.43 13.01
N ALA A 51 -3.22 -9.68 12.89
CA ALA A 51 -4.01 -10.85 13.24
C ALA A 51 -3.30 -11.62 14.37
N LYS A 52 -3.50 -11.17 15.62
CA LYS A 52 -2.81 -11.70 16.81
C LYS A 52 -2.97 -13.21 16.96
N SER A 53 -4.20 -13.73 16.82
CA SER A 53 -4.49 -15.18 16.91
C SER A 53 -3.82 -15.99 15.81
N LYS A 54 -3.51 -15.38 14.66
CA LYS A 54 -2.82 -16.01 13.53
C LYS A 54 -1.32 -15.75 13.53
N LYS A 55 -0.82 -14.91 14.45
CA LYS A 55 0.57 -14.45 14.57
C LYS A 55 1.09 -13.73 13.32
N VAL A 56 0.21 -13.13 12.51
CA VAL A 56 0.56 -12.40 11.29
C VAL A 56 0.42 -10.89 11.51
N VAL A 57 1.39 -10.12 11.02
CA VAL A 57 1.33 -8.66 10.98
C VAL A 57 1.77 -8.23 9.59
N LEU A 58 0.86 -7.65 8.82
CA LEU A 58 1.11 -7.16 7.47
C LEU A 58 1.08 -5.64 7.45
N GLY A 59 1.96 -5.04 6.66
CA GLY A 59 2.00 -3.61 6.44
C GLY A 59 2.00 -3.27 4.96
N ALA A 60 1.04 -2.48 4.51
CA ALA A 60 1.05 -1.88 3.18
C ALA A 60 1.96 -0.63 3.20
N LYS A 61 2.93 -0.55 2.28
CA LYS A 61 3.80 0.62 2.09
C LYS A 61 3.44 1.36 0.81
N HIS A 62 3.91 2.60 0.66
CA HIS A 62 3.72 3.46 -0.51
C HIS A 62 2.27 3.75 -0.93
N VAL A 63 1.28 3.53 -0.04
CA VAL A 63 -0.14 3.87 -0.24
C VAL A 63 -0.31 5.37 -0.45
N PHE A 64 0.38 6.18 0.36
CA PHE A 64 0.34 7.63 0.23
C PHE A 64 1.28 8.09 -0.89
N GLN A 65 0.70 8.46 -2.03
CA GLN A 65 1.43 8.90 -3.22
C GLN A 65 1.24 10.38 -3.54
N SER A 66 0.09 10.94 -3.20
CA SER A 66 -0.25 12.35 -3.47
C SER A 66 -0.16 13.14 -2.19
N LYS A 67 0.50 14.30 -2.20
CA LYS A 67 0.58 15.23 -1.05
C LYS A 67 -0.70 16.05 -0.83
N GLN A 68 -1.76 15.78 -1.58
CA GLN A 68 -3.01 16.54 -1.50
C GLN A 68 -3.91 16.02 -0.38
N ALA A 69 -4.61 16.94 0.29
CA ALA A 69 -5.70 16.59 1.20
C ALA A 69 -6.92 16.07 0.42
N GLY A 70 -7.78 15.31 1.09
CA GLY A 70 -9.05 14.85 0.53
C GLY A 70 -8.93 13.71 -0.50
N VAL A 71 -7.74 13.12 -0.66
CA VAL A 71 -7.53 12.01 -1.58
C VAL A 71 -8.17 10.73 -1.02
N ASN A 72 -8.94 10.03 -1.87
CA ASN A 72 -9.41 8.69 -1.57
C ASN A 72 -8.30 7.68 -1.89
N TYR A 73 -7.93 6.86 -0.91
CA TYR A 73 -6.93 5.82 -1.07
C TYR A 73 -7.60 4.46 -1.17
N VAL A 74 -7.18 3.69 -2.18
CA VAL A 74 -7.66 2.33 -2.41
C VAL A 74 -6.47 1.38 -2.24
N VAL A 75 -6.60 0.42 -1.34
CA VAL A 75 -5.55 -0.55 -1.01
C VAL A 75 -6.10 -1.96 -1.27
N PRO A 76 -5.82 -2.54 -2.43
CA PRO A 76 -6.21 -3.91 -2.74
C PRO A 76 -5.66 -4.92 -1.74
N PHE A 77 -6.46 -5.93 -1.41
CA PHE A 77 -6.02 -7.09 -0.65
C PHE A 77 -5.46 -8.16 -1.59
N SER A 78 -4.36 -7.83 -2.26
CA SER A 78 -3.58 -8.75 -3.10
C SER A 78 -2.09 -8.62 -2.79
N ALA A 79 -1.35 -9.72 -2.96
CA ALA A 79 0.11 -9.71 -3.00
C ALA A 79 0.66 -9.05 -4.26
N ASP A 80 -0.19 -8.80 -5.26
CA ASP A 80 0.18 -8.17 -6.52
C ASP A 80 0.52 -6.68 -6.35
N PRO A 81 1.37 -6.13 -7.22
CA PRO A 81 1.62 -4.70 -7.35
C PRO A 81 0.33 -3.88 -7.51
N PHE A 82 0.18 -2.77 -6.77
CA PHE A 82 -0.97 -1.87 -6.94
C PHE A 82 -0.90 -1.02 -8.22
N THR A 83 0.30 -0.86 -8.76
CA THR A 83 0.59 -0.01 -9.92
C THR A 83 1.67 -0.68 -10.76
N SER A 84 1.63 -0.45 -12.06
CA SER A 84 2.71 -0.82 -12.98
C SER A 84 3.34 0.44 -13.54
N VAL A 85 4.66 0.41 -13.71
CA VAL A 85 5.46 1.50 -14.23
C VAL A 85 6.40 1.00 -15.33
N CYS A 86 6.81 1.89 -16.22
CA CYS A 86 7.78 1.58 -17.24
C CYS A 86 9.16 1.39 -16.62
N LEU A 87 9.78 0.23 -16.92
CA LEU A 87 11.16 -0.04 -16.57
C LEU A 87 12.09 0.80 -17.45
N SER A 88 13.29 1.11 -16.93
CA SER A 88 14.25 2.01 -17.56
C SER A 88 14.40 1.90 -19.09
N GLY A 89 14.46 3.06 -19.74
CA GLY A 89 14.24 3.33 -21.16
C GLY A 89 14.32 4.84 -21.46
N ASN A 90 14.22 5.20 -22.74
CA ASN A 90 14.15 6.61 -23.14
C ASN A 90 12.70 7.11 -23.02
N PHE A 91 12.46 8.42 -22.90
CA PHE A 91 11.13 8.99 -23.08
C PHE A 91 10.97 9.51 -24.51
N SER A 92 9.75 9.51 -25.04
CA SER A 92 9.45 10.19 -26.31
C SER A 92 8.01 10.70 -26.35
N ALA A 93 7.66 11.53 -27.33
CA ALA A 93 6.28 11.97 -27.53
C ALA A 93 5.30 10.82 -27.87
N ARG A 94 5.80 9.61 -28.15
CA ARG A 94 5.01 8.44 -28.57
C ARG A 94 4.92 7.33 -27.53
N CYS A 95 5.80 7.33 -26.53
CA CYS A 95 5.86 6.28 -25.52
C CYS A 95 6.37 6.85 -24.19
N ARG A 96 5.92 6.23 -23.11
CA ARG A 96 6.23 6.61 -21.74
C ARG A 96 7.64 6.22 -21.35
N GLY A 97 8.24 7.08 -20.54
CA GLY A 97 9.60 6.95 -20.04
C GLY A 97 9.68 6.30 -18.67
N ASP A 98 10.83 6.46 -18.03
CA ASP A 98 11.21 5.73 -16.82
C ASP A 98 10.37 6.09 -15.61
N GLY A 99 9.80 5.06 -14.96
CA GLY A 99 8.99 5.24 -13.76
C GLY A 99 7.61 5.84 -14.03
N GLU A 100 7.25 6.11 -15.28
CA GLU A 100 5.90 6.56 -15.62
C GLU A 100 4.90 5.39 -15.50
N PRO A 101 3.66 5.64 -15.04
CA PRO A 101 2.64 4.60 -14.95
C PRO A 101 2.38 3.93 -16.31
N CYS A 102 2.01 2.66 -16.31
CA CYS A 102 1.64 1.93 -17.53
C CYS A 102 0.58 0.87 -17.25
N HIS A 103 -0.19 0.51 -18.28
CA HIS A 103 -1.13 -0.61 -18.24
C HIS A 103 -0.74 -1.75 -19.17
N ARG A 104 -0.01 -1.45 -20.24
CA ARG A 104 0.48 -2.41 -21.24
C ARG A 104 1.95 -2.14 -21.54
N GLU A 105 2.67 -3.19 -21.93
CA GLU A 105 4.09 -3.09 -22.27
C GLU A 105 4.35 -2.08 -23.40
N GLU A 106 3.45 -2.01 -24.39
CA GLU A 106 3.54 -1.11 -25.54
C GLU A 106 3.52 0.38 -25.19
N GLU A 107 2.99 0.73 -24.01
CA GLU A 107 2.97 2.10 -23.52
C GLU A 107 4.38 2.58 -23.13
N CYS A 108 5.28 1.65 -22.78
CA CYS A 108 6.64 1.94 -22.37
C CYS A 108 7.61 1.92 -23.54
N CYS A 109 8.51 2.91 -23.64
CA CYS A 109 9.54 2.89 -24.68
C CYS A 109 10.48 1.68 -24.57
N SER A 110 10.68 1.16 -23.35
CA SER A 110 11.41 -0.08 -23.09
C SER A 110 10.65 -1.35 -23.45
N ARG A 111 9.36 -1.24 -23.82
CA ARG A 111 8.40 -2.35 -23.93
C ARG A 111 8.30 -3.21 -22.68
N ARG A 112 8.53 -2.62 -21.51
CA ARG A 112 8.51 -3.33 -20.22
C ARG A 112 7.69 -2.53 -19.22
N CYS A 113 6.42 -2.92 -19.09
CA CYS A 113 5.53 -2.43 -18.06
C CYS A 113 5.62 -3.37 -16.85
N VAL A 114 6.34 -2.98 -15.81
CA VAL A 114 6.61 -3.82 -14.65
C VAL A 114 5.77 -3.37 -13.46
N GLY A 115 5.25 -4.31 -12.70
CA GLY A 115 4.60 -3.98 -11.44
C GLY A 115 5.59 -3.34 -10.47
N THR A 116 5.18 -2.25 -9.83
CA THR A 116 5.88 -1.68 -8.66
C THR A 116 6.01 -2.73 -7.54
N PRO A 117 6.95 -2.59 -6.59
CA PRO A 117 7.09 -3.56 -5.51
C PRO A 117 5.75 -3.88 -4.81
N ALA A 118 5.52 -5.17 -4.53
CA ALA A 118 4.37 -5.65 -3.77
C ALA A 118 4.22 -4.84 -2.48
N ARG A 119 3.03 -4.30 -2.25
CA ARG A 119 2.86 -3.26 -1.23
C ARG A 119 2.68 -3.83 0.17
N TRP A 120 2.10 -5.03 0.29
CA TRP A 120 1.97 -5.72 1.57
C TRP A 120 3.26 -6.45 1.91
N TYR A 121 3.81 -6.15 3.08
CA TYR A 121 4.96 -6.83 3.64
C TYR A 121 4.58 -7.50 4.95
N ASN A 122 5.11 -8.70 5.18
CA ASN A 122 5.09 -9.26 6.52
C ASN A 122 6.09 -8.48 7.37
N LEU A 123 5.59 -7.69 8.32
CA LEU A 123 6.43 -6.79 9.12
C LEU A 123 7.38 -7.52 10.08
N LYS A 124 7.17 -8.82 10.32
CA LYS A 124 8.11 -9.64 11.09
C LYS A 124 9.28 -10.14 10.26
N SER A 125 9.04 -10.53 9.02
CA SER A 125 10.07 -11.10 8.14
C SER A 125 10.71 -10.06 7.22
N GLY A 126 10.07 -8.91 7.02
CA GLY A 126 10.46 -7.88 6.06
C GLY A 126 10.23 -8.27 4.59
N LYS A 127 9.68 -9.46 4.33
CA LYS A 127 9.45 -9.97 2.96
C LYS A 127 8.07 -9.53 2.44
N PRO A 128 7.90 -9.44 1.10
CA PRO A 128 6.58 -9.32 0.50
C PRO A 128 5.63 -10.39 1.04
N ALA A 129 4.42 -9.97 1.41
CA ALA A 129 3.39 -10.85 1.90
C ALA A 129 2.86 -11.71 0.75
N THR A 130 2.58 -12.98 1.04
CA THR A 130 1.89 -13.87 0.12
C THR A 130 0.37 -13.66 0.20
N ASN A 131 -0.32 -14.07 -0.87
CA ASN A 131 -1.78 -14.12 -0.91
C ASN A 131 -2.39 -14.95 0.25
N MET A 132 -1.73 -16.04 0.63
CA MET A 132 -2.11 -16.86 1.78
C MET A 132 -1.95 -16.11 3.11
N GLU A 133 -0.89 -15.31 3.28
CA GLU A 133 -0.71 -14.48 4.48
C GLU A 133 -1.77 -13.37 4.57
N LEU A 134 -2.15 -12.77 3.44
CA LEU A 134 -3.24 -11.81 3.36
C LEU A 134 -4.57 -12.45 3.79
N LEU A 135 -4.94 -13.58 3.19
CA LEU A 135 -6.15 -14.31 3.57
C LEU A 135 -6.14 -14.68 5.07
N LYS A 136 -4.99 -15.16 5.57
CA LYS A 136 -4.81 -15.50 6.98
C LYS A 136 -4.96 -14.27 7.88
N ALA A 137 -4.43 -13.12 7.48
CA ALA A 137 -4.58 -11.87 8.21
C ALA A 137 -6.05 -11.39 8.24
N LEU A 138 -6.74 -11.44 7.10
CA LEU A 138 -8.14 -11.04 6.98
C LEU A 138 -9.09 -11.94 7.78
N SER A 139 -8.78 -13.24 7.93
CA SER A 139 -9.62 -14.18 8.69
C SER A 139 -9.74 -13.91 10.19
N ALA A 140 -8.91 -13.01 10.74
CA ALA A 140 -8.90 -12.74 12.19
C ALA A 140 -8.25 -11.38 12.52
N ILE A 141 -8.71 -10.31 11.86
CA ILE A 141 -8.19 -8.97 12.10
C ILE A 141 -8.44 -8.59 13.56
N SER A 142 -7.35 -8.30 14.26
CA SER A 142 -7.34 -7.84 15.65
C SER A 142 -7.02 -6.35 15.78
N ALA A 143 -6.35 -5.78 14.77
CA ALA A 143 -6.22 -4.33 14.61
C ALA A 143 -6.03 -4.01 13.12
N LEU A 144 -6.70 -2.96 12.66
CA LEU A 144 -6.46 -2.30 11.38
C LEU A 144 -6.06 -0.87 11.68
N LYS A 145 -4.89 -0.46 11.18
CA LYS A 145 -4.29 0.84 11.50
C LYS A 145 -3.93 1.57 10.22
N ILE A 146 -4.20 2.87 10.16
CA ILE A 146 -3.84 3.74 9.05
C ILE A 146 -2.90 4.81 9.59
N ARG A 147 -1.73 4.99 8.99
CA ARG A 147 -0.73 5.96 9.45
C ARG A 147 -1.30 7.36 9.30
N GLY A 148 -1.24 8.13 10.38
CA GLY A 148 -1.62 9.53 10.36
C GLY A 148 -0.44 10.47 10.18
N GLY A 149 0.76 10.06 10.59
CA GLY A 149 1.98 10.82 10.39
C GLY A 149 3.19 10.15 11.04
N HIS A 150 4.35 10.78 10.89
CA HIS A 150 5.59 10.37 11.57
C HIS A 150 6.40 11.61 11.95
N TYR A 151 7.08 11.51 13.09
CA TYR A 151 8.02 12.52 13.56
C TYR A 151 9.45 12.06 13.25
N PRO A 152 10.30 12.93 12.67
CA PRO A 152 11.74 12.68 12.58
C PRO A 152 12.37 12.50 13.98
#